data_AF-A0A968MVZ0-F1
#
_entry.id   AF-A0A968MVZ0-F1
#
_cell.length_a   1.000
_cell.length_b   1.000
_cell.length_c   1.000
_cell.angle_alpha   90.00
_cell.angle_beta   90.00
_cell.angle_gamma   90.00
#
_symmetry.space_group_name_H-M   'P 1'
#
loop_
_entity.id
_entity.type
_entity.pdbx_description
1 polymer ?
#
loop_
_entity_poly.entity_id
_entity_poly.type
_entity_poly.pdbx_seq_one_letter_code
_entity_poly.pdbx_strand_id
1 'polypeptide(L)'
;MNQISPVNWVDYELIDTGGFEKLERFGNYILRRPEPQAVWKKIMAEGEWETMAHATFALNKSLGKTNEQGERGEWRLKPVMPEQWFIRYEYKGLKLRFRLGLTSFKHIGIFPEQSVNWDYVFDFLKRQKDSCRVLNLFAYTGGASLAAKAAGADVIHLDS
;
A
#
# COMPACT_ATOMS: atom_id res chain seq x y z
N MET A 1 -4.67 23.42 8.89
CA MET A 1 -4.81 21.95 8.90
C MET A 1 -3.41 21.37 8.85
N ASN A 2 -3.04 20.49 9.78
CA ASN A 2 -1.77 19.76 9.68
C ASN A 2 -2.01 18.54 8.79
N GLN A 3 -1.43 18.56 7.59
CA GLN A 3 -1.47 17.43 6.67
C GLN A 3 -0.52 16.35 7.17
N ILE A 4 -0.97 15.10 7.18
CA ILE A 4 -0.17 13.93 7.57
C ILE A 4 0.17 13.14 6.30
N SER A 5 1.42 12.72 6.15
CA SER A 5 1.91 11.98 4.98
C SER A 5 2.98 10.93 5.36
N PRO A 6 3.11 9.81 4.60
CA PRO A 6 4.00 8.71 4.93
C PRO A 6 5.46 9.00 4.57
N VAL A 7 6.13 9.88 5.32
CA VAL A 7 7.49 10.37 5.03
C VAL A 7 8.61 9.39 5.35
N ASN A 8 8.37 8.39 6.20
CA ASN A 8 9.40 7.46 6.70
C ASN A 8 9.57 6.21 5.81
N TRP A 9 8.84 6.12 4.71
CA TRP A 9 8.77 4.88 3.93
C TRP A 9 9.83 4.83 2.82
N VAL A 10 10.90 4.07 3.04
CA VAL A 10 12.00 3.93 2.06
C VAL A 10 11.63 3.08 0.85
N ASP A 11 10.97 1.95 1.10
CA ASP A 11 10.53 1.00 0.06
C ASP A 11 9.21 1.42 -0.63
N TYR A 12 8.71 2.65 -0.43
CA TYR A 12 7.52 3.16 -1.11
C TYR A 12 7.77 4.55 -1.64
N GLU A 13 7.26 4.84 -2.82
CA GLU A 13 7.32 6.17 -3.41
C GLU A 13 6.15 6.36 -4.36
N LEU A 14 5.46 7.49 -4.25
CA LEU A 14 4.53 7.95 -5.28
C LEU A 14 5.34 8.80 -6.28
N ILE A 15 5.59 8.25 -7.46
CA ILE A 15 6.50 8.83 -8.46
C ILE A 15 5.79 9.94 -9.25
N ASP A 16 4.63 9.61 -9.84
CA ASP A 16 3.83 10.54 -10.63
C ASP A 16 2.35 10.15 -10.56
N THR A 17 1.47 11.13 -10.79
CA THR A 17 0.02 10.94 -10.82
C THR A 17 -0.61 11.81 -11.89
N GLY A 18 -1.71 11.34 -12.45
CA GLY A 18 -2.50 12.10 -13.41
C GLY A 18 -3.14 11.18 -14.44
N GLY A 19 -4.10 11.71 -15.20
CA GLY A 19 -4.84 10.96 -16.21
C GLY A 19 -5.62 9.79 -15.60
N PHE A 20 -6.11 9.94 -14.37
CA PHE A 20 -6.81 8.90 -13.59
C PHE A 20 -5.93 7.70 -13.20
N GLU A 21 -4.61 7.90 -13.12
CA GLU A 21 -3.65 6.86 -12.79
C GLU A 21 -2.59 7.37 -11.81
N LYS A 22 -1.89 6.43 -11.19
CA LYS A 22 -0.71 6.66 -10.36
C LYS A 22 0.40 5.69 -10.70
N LEU A 23 1.63 6.17 -10.59
CA LEU A 23 2.86 5.43 -10.76
C LEU A 23 3.57 5.36 -9.39
N GLU A 24 3.73 4.15 -8.87
CA GLU A 24 4.18 3.93 -7.50
C GLU A 24 5.31 2.89 -7.46
N ARG A 25 6.35 3.13 -6.65
CA ARG A 25 7.39 2.15 -6.35
C ARG A 25 7.08 1.40 -5.07
N PHE A 26 7.28 0.08 -5.08
CA PHE A 26 7.20 -0.81 -3.93
C PHE A 26 8.45 -1.70 -3.90
N GLY A 27 9.45 -1.31 -3.11
CA GLY A 27 10.79 -1.90 -3.12
C GLY A 27 11.49 -1.60 -4.44
N ASN A 28 11.77 -2.66 -5.21
CA ASN A 28 12.44 -2.58 -6.52
C ASN A 28 11.47 -2.50 -7.70
N TYR A 29 10.16 -2.67 -7.47
CA TYR A 29 9.18 -2.78 -8.55
C TYR A 29 8.29 -1.54 -8.60
N ILE A 30 7.97 -1.10 -9.80
CA ILE A 30 7.13 0.07 -10.07
C ILE A 30 5.83 -0.41 -10.68
N LEU A 31 4.71 0.04 -10.13
CA LEU A 31 3.38 -0.34 -10.56
C LEU A 31 2.64 0.88 -11.10
N ARG A 32 1.93 0.69 -12.21
CA ARG A 32 0.96 1.65 -12.74
C ARG A 32 -0.44 1.16 -12.41
N ARG A 33 -1.20 1.97 -11.69
CA ARG A 33 -2.55 1.61 -11.21
C ARG A 33 -3.56 2.72 -11.47
N PRO A 34 -4.86 2.41 -11.62
CA PRO A 34 -5.92 3.41 -11.64
C PRO A 34 -5.99 4.19 -10.33
N GLU A 35 -6.21 5.50 -10.43
CA GLU A 35 -6.49 6.42 -9.34
C GLU A 35 -7.57 7.43 -9.81
N PRO A 36 -8.86 7.16 -9.56
CA PRO A 36 -9.97 7.97 -10.07
C PRO A 36 -9.90 9.45 -9.66
N GLN A 37 -9.21 9.77 -8.57
CA GLN A 37 -9.09 11.14 -8.08
C GLN A 37 -7.93 11.92 -8.73
N ALA A 38 -7.01 11.25 -9.43
CA ALA A 38 -5.87 11.89 -10.12
C ALA A 38 -6.29 12.51 -11.48
N VAL A 39 -7.24 13.46 -11.42
CA VAL A 39 -7.90 14.06 -12.60
C VAL A 39 -7.02 15.03 -13.39
N TRP A 40 -5.87 15.43 -12.84
CA TRP A 40 -4.92 16.33 -13.47
C TRP A 40 -4.07 15.61 -14.53
N LYS A 41 -3.25 16.35 -15.28
CA LYS A 41 -2.33 15.76 -16.26
C LYS A 41 -1.11 15.15 -15.55
N LYS A 42 -0.60 14.05 -16.09
CA LYS A 42 0.70 13.49 -15.72
C LYS A 42 1.79 14.53 -15.97
N ILE A 43 2.80 14.57 -15.09
CA ILE A 43 3.96 15.44 -15.28
C ILE A 43 4.94 14.79 -16.25
N MET A 44 5.16 13.48 -16.12
CA MET A 44 6.04 12.70 -16.99
C MET A 44 5.34 12.34 -18.30
N ALA A 45 6.14 12.11 -19.34
CA ALA A 45 5.61 11.63 -20.62
C ALA A 45 5.10 10.18 -20.50
N GLU A 46 4.11 9.82 -21.33
CA GLU A 46 3.53 8.47 -21.32
C GLU A 46 4.58 7.36 -21.58
N GLY A 47 5.53 7.61 -22.48
CA GLY A 47 6.62 6.66 -22.76
C GLY A 47 7.55 6.42 -21.56
N GLU A 48 7.69 7.39 -20.66
CA GLU A 48 8.44 7.21 -19.41
C GLU A 48 7.68 6.30 -18.45
N TRP A 49 6.37 6.52 -18.29
CA TRP A 49 5.50 5.62 -17.50
C TRP A 49 5.54 4.19 -18.02
N GLU A 50 5.41 4.00 -19.34
CA GLU A 50 5.49 2.69 -19.99
C GLU A 50 6.84 2.03 -19.78
N THR A 51 7.93 2.79 -19.78
CA THR A 51 9.29 2.28 -19.58
C THR A 51 9.55 1.91 -18.11
N MET A 52 9.10 2.72 -17.15
CA MET A 52 9.34 2.52 -15.72
C MET A 52 8.45 1.45 -15.10
N ALA A 53 7.19 1.35 -15.50
CA ALA A 53 6.24 0.41 -14.90
C ALA A 53 6.67 -1.04 -15.19
N HIS A 54 6.83 -1.83 -14.13
CA HIS A 54 7.08 -3.27 -14.20
C HIS A 54 5.78 -4.06 -14.32
N ALA A 55 4.69 -3.52 -13.77
CA ALA A 55 3.35 -4.04 -13.94
C ALA A 55 2.33 -2.92 -14.09
N THR A 56 1.32 -3.15 -14.94
CA THR A 56 0.20 -2.22 -15.15
C THR A 56 -1.11 -2.95 -14.91
N PHE A 57 -1.97 -2.40 -14.05
CA PHE A 57 -3.31 -2.95 -13.83
C PHE A 57 -4.31 -2.35 -14.81
N ALA A 58 -4.94 -3.20 -15.61
CA ALA A 58 -5.99 -2.83 -16.56
C ALA A 58 -7.37 -3.27 -16.03
N LEU A 59 -8.31 -2.33 -15.89
CA LEU A 59 -9.68 -2.64 -15.50
C LEU A 59 -10.42 -3.37 -16.63
N ASN A 60 -11.16 -4.42 -16.29
CA ASN A 60 -11.99 -5.14 -17.26
C ASN A 60 -13.27 -4.36 -17.55
N LYS A 61 -13.24 -3.50 -18.56
CA LYS A 61 -14.38 -2.66 -19.01
C LYS A 61 -15.60 -3.47 -19.53
N SER A 62 -15.44 -4.77 -19.76
CA SER A 62 -16.49 -5.67 -20.27
C SER A 62 -17.46 -6.18 -19.20
N LEU A 63 -17.14 -6.05 -17.91
CA LEU A 63 -17.98 -6.54 -16.82
C LEU A 63 -18.82 -5.36 -16.32
N GLY A 64 -20.15 -5.48 -16.46
CA GLY A 64 -21.12 -4.40 -16.29
C GLY A 64 -21.07 -3.66 -14.95
N LYS A 65 -21.77 -2.53 -14.91
CA LYS A 65 -21.88 -1.53 -13.82
C LYS A 65 -22.56 -2.10 -12.56
N THR A 66 -21.95 -3.07 -11.89
CA THR A 66 -22.19 -3.32 -10.46
C THR A 66 -20.91 -2.98 -9.71
N ASN A 67 -21.03 -2.33 -8.55
CA ASN A 67 -19.90 -1.73 -7.83
C ASN A 67 -18.78 -2.72 -7.47
N GLU A 68 -19.07 -4.03 -7.40
CA GLU A 68 -18.09 -5.07 -7.04
C GLU A 68 -17.36 -5.66 -8.26
N GLN A 69 -17.95 -5.62 -9.45
CA GLN A 69 -17.37 -6.20 -10.67
C GLN A 69 -16.48 -5.19 -11.42
N GLY A 70 -16.70 -3.89 -11.21
CA GLY A 70 -15.91 -2.81 -11.78
C GLY A 70 -14.49 -2.65 -11.20
N GLU A 71 -14.14 -3.38 -10.13
CA GLU A 71 -12.80 -3.35 -9.52
C GLU A 71 -11.88 -4.51 -9.94
N ARG A 72 -12.45 -5.50 -10.65
CA ARG A 72 -11.68 -6.62 -11.19
C ARG A 72 -10.97 -6.21 -12.47
N GLY A 73 -9.77 -6.74 -12.65
CA GLY A 73 -8.93 -6.43 -13.80
C GLY A 73 -7.79 -7.42 -13.93
N GLU A 74 -6.88 -7.09 -14.84
CA GLU A 74 -5.76 -7.93 -15.21
C GLU A 74 -4.46 -7.15 -15.08
N TRP A 75 -3.43 -7.84 -14.59
CA TRP A 75 -2.09 -7.31 -14.53
C TRP A 75 -1.34 -7.65 -15.81
N ARG A 76 -0.81 -6.61 -16.48
CA ARG A 76 0.13 -6.76 -17.60
C ARG A 76 1.54 -6.64 -17.03
N LEU A 77 2.30 -7.74 -17.10
CA LEU A 77 3.62 -7.87 -16.46
C LEU A 77 4.74 -7.73 -17.48
N LYS A 78 5.82 -7.06 -17.09
CA LYS A 78 7.12 -7.19 -17.76
C LYS A 78 7.84 -8.46 -17.29
N PRO A 79 8.76 -9.04 -18.10
CA PRO A 79 9.42 -10.31 -17.77
C PRO A 79 10.11 -10.38 -16.41
N VAL A 80 10.57 -9.24 -15.88
CA VAL A 80 11.28 -9.16 -14.58
C VAL A 80 10.35 -9.05 -13.36
N MET A 81 9.04 -8.94 -13.56
CA MET A 81 8.08 -8.72 -12.47
C MET A 81 7.64 -10.05 -11.82
N PRO A 82 7.94 -10.27 -10.52
CA PRO A 82 7.42 -11.44 -9.81
C PRO A 82 5.95 -11.24 -9.43
N GLU A 83 5.21 -12.32 -9.24
CA GLU A 83 3.84 -12.25 -8.73
C GLU A 83 3.76 -11.79 -7.26
N GLN A 84 4.83 -12.05 -6.49
CA GLN A 84 4.93 -11.74 -5.07
C GLN A 84 6.34 -11.25 -4.74
N TRP A 85 6.43 -10.26 -3.86
CA TRP A 85 7.71 -9.73 -3.39
C TRP A 85 7.59 -9.17 -1.98
N PHE A 86 8.72 -8.86 -1.36
CA PHE A 86 8.74 -8.27 -0.03
C PHE A 86 9.15 -6.80 -0.08
N ILE A 87 8.52 -6.00 0.77
CA ILE A 87 8.99 -4.66 1.11
C ILE A 87 9.17 -4.54 2.62
N ARG A 88 9.97 -3.56 3.03
CA ARG A 88 10.27 -3.26 4.43
C ARG A 88 9.73 -1.90 4.81
N TYR A 89 9.38 -1.78 6.07
CA TYR A 89 9.05 -0.51 6.71
C TYR A 89 9.80 -0.42 8.02
N GLU A 90 10.53 0.67 8.23
CA GLU A 90 11.32 0.89 9.45
C GLU A 90 11.02 2.28 10.01
N TYR A 91 10.77 2.35 11.31
CA TYR A 91 10.55 3.59 12.05
C TYR A 91 11.08 3.45 13.48
N LYS A 92 12.15 4.17 13.83
CA LYS A 92 12.85 4.03 15.12
C LYS A 92 13.19 2.55 15.39
N GLY A 93 12.58 1.93 16.40
CA GLY A 93 12.74 0.51 16.73
C GLY A 93 11.72 -0.43 16.07
N LEU A 94 10.74 0.11 15.34
CA LEU A 94 9.76 -0.67 14.59
C LEU A 94 10.38 -1.16 13.28
N LYS A 95 10.41 -2.48 13.08
CA LYS A 95 10.87 -3.12 11.84
C LYS A 95 9.82 -4.09 11.34
N LEU A 96 9.15 -3.73 10.25
CA LEU A 96 8.10 -4.52 9.63
C LEU A 96 8.52 -4.99 8.25
N ARG A 97 8.03 -6.17 7.88
CA ARG A 97 8.25 -6.77 6.56
C ARG A 97 6.92 -7.28 6.03
N PHE A 98 6.57 -6.88 4.81
CA PHE A 98 5.29 -7.20 4.19
C PHE A 98 5.52 -7.97 2.90
N ARG A 99 4.75 -9.05 2.68
CA ARG A 99 4.69 -9.76 1.40
C ARG A 99 3.56 -9.17 0.57
N LEU A 100 3.91 -8.47 -0.49
CA LEU A 100 2.96 -7.96 -1.48
C LEU A 100 2.71 -9.04 -2.53
N GLY A 101 1.57 -8.93 -3.20
CA GLY A 101 1.21 -9.83 -4.28
C GLY A 101 0.24 -9.20 -5.26
N LEU A 102 0.39 -9.56 -6.54
CA LEU A 102 -0.56 -9.20 -7.58
C LEU A 102 -1.79 -10.12 -7.45
N THR A 103 -2.98 -9.53 -7.39
CA THR A 103 -4.27 -10.25 -7.30
C THR A 103 -5.15 -9.90 -8.48
N SER A 104 -6.33 -10.51 -8.61
CA SER A 104 -7.34 -10.08 -9.61
C SER A 104 -7.91 -8.68 -9.35
N PHE A 105 -7.51 -8.03 -8.25
CA PHE A 105 -7.88 -6.68 -7.89
C PHE A 105 -6.67 -5.74 -7.94
N LYS A 106 -6.93 -4.43 -7.96
CA LYS A 106 -5.90 -3.36 -7.97
C LYS A 106 -5.03 -3.30 -6.70
N HIS A 107 -5.49 -3.93 -5.61
CA HIS A 107 -4.80 -3.90 -4.32
C HIS A 107 -3.68 -4.94 -4.28
N ILE A 108 -2.57 -4.58 -3.64
CA ILE A 108 -1.35 -5.40 -3.59
C ILE A 108 -0.99 -5.89 -2.18
N GLY A 109 -1.86 -5.67 -1.19
CA GLY A 109 -1.62 -6.09 0.19
C GLY A 109 -1.11 -5.00 1.13
N ILE A 110 -1.07 -3.73 0.73
CA ILE A 110 -0.63 -2.64 1.61
C ILE A 110 -1.23 -1.27 1.25
N PHE A 111 -1.40 -0.43 2.27
CA PHE A 111 -1.80 0.98 2.18
C PHE A 111 -0.70 1.84 2.81
N PRO A 112 0.29 2.30 2.04
CA PRO A 112 1.46 2.99 2.57
C PRO A 112 1.13 4.24 3.38
N GLU A 113 0.06 4.95 3.00
CA GLU A 113 -0.45 6.12 3.69
C GLU A 113 -0.82 5.85 5.16
N GLN A 114 -1.10 4.60 5.54
CA GLN A 114 -1.41 4.21 6.92
C GLN A 114 -0.18 4.13 7.83
N SER A 115 1.05 4.22 7.30
CA SER A 115 2.26 4.12 8.14
C SER A 115 2.31 5.15 9.25
N VAL A 116 1.77 6.34 9.00
CA VAL A 116 1.70 7.43 9.98
C VAL A 116 0.88 7.03 11.21
N ASN A 117 -0.14 6.19 11.02
CA ASN A 117 -0.92 5.62 12.11
C ASN A 117 -0.16 4.49 12.82
N TRP A 118 0.68 3.75 12.10
CA TRP A 118 1.54 2.72 12.69
C TRP A 118 2.59 3.35 13.59
N ASP A 119 3.21 4.44 13.14
CA ASP A 119 4.14 5.25 13.92
C ASP A 119 3.48 5.76 15.20
N TYR A 120 2.28 6.33 15.08
CA TYR A 120 1.50 6.79 16.22
C TYR A 120 1.19 5.67 17.22
N VAL A 121 0.68 4.52 16.73
CA VAL A 121 0.34 3.36 17.57
C VAL A 121 1.57 2.83 18.28
N PHE A 122 2.69 2.69 17.56
CA PHE A 122 3.94 2.20 18.11
C PHE A 122 4.46 3.13 19.22
N ASP A 123 4.55 4.43 18.92
CA ASP A 123 5.02 5.44 19.87
C ASP A 123 4.09 5.55 21.09
N PHE A 124 2.78 5.51 20.88
CA PHE A 124 1.79 5.58 21.96
C PHE A 124 1.95 4.41 22.93
N LEU A 125 2.04 3.19 22.39
CA LEU A 125 2.16 1.97 23.19
C LEU A 125 3.51 1.86 23.90
N LYS A 126 4.62 2.30 23.26
CA LYS A 126 5.95 2.33 23.91
C LYS A 126 6.03 3.25 25.13
N ARG A 127 5.12 4.22 25.26
CA ARG A 127 5.05 5.10 26.44
C ARG A 127 4.21 4.53 27.58
N GLN A 128 3.46 3.46 27.35
CA GLN A 128 2.62 2.85 28.38
C GLN A 128 3.48 2.02 29.34
N LYS A 129 3.19 2.11 30.64
CA LYS A 129 3.90 1.35 31.67
C LYS A 129 3.45 -0.11 31.74
N ASP A 130 2.19 -0.35 31.41
CA ASP A 130 1.55 -1.66 31.48
C ASP A 130 1.30 -2.22 30.07
N SER A 131 1.21 -3.55 29.97
CA SER A 131 0.84 -4.22 28.72
C SER A 131 -0.59 -3.86 28.32
N CYS A 132 -0.75 -3.12 27.23
CA CYS A 132 -2.06 -2.78 26.68
C CYS A 132 -2.63 -3.92 25.83
N ARG A 133 -3.97 -4.00 25.78
CA ARG A 133 -4.70 -4.83 24.82
C ARG A 133 -5.17 -3.95 23.65
N VAL A 134 -4.97 -4.41 22.42
CA VAL A 134 -5.33 -3.69 21.18
C VAL A 134 -6.27 -4.56 20.35
N LEU A 135 -7.43 -4.03 20.01
CA LEU A 135 -8.36 -4.63 19.04
C LEU A 135 -8.21 -3.88 17.71
N ASN A 136 -7.80 -4.59 16.66
CA ASN A 136 -7.73 -4.07 15.30
C ASN A 136 -8.83 -4.72 14.47
N LEU A 137 -9.83 -3.93 14.06
CA LEU A 137 -10.96 -4.36 13.22
C LEU A 137 -10.69 -3.98 11.77
N PHE A 138 -11.16 -4.80 10.81
CA PHE A 138 -10.87 -4.62 9.37
C PHE A 138 -9.35 -4.54 9.14
N ALA A 139 -8.64 -5.45 9.81
CA ALA A 139 -7.21 -5.37 10.02
C ALA A 139 -6.38 -5.68 8.77
N TYR A 140 -7.00 -6.22 7.72
CA TYR A 140 -6.44 -6.55 6.43
C TYR A 140 -5.14 -7.35 6.57
N THR A 141 -4.08 -6.96 5.87
CA THR A 141 -2.75 -7.58 5.96
C THR A 141 -2.00 -7.26 7.26
N GLY A 142 -2.61 -6.54 8.20
CA GLY A 142 -2.17 -6.47 9.59
C GLY A 142 -1.11 -5.44 9.93
N GLY A 143 -0.86 -4.42 9.09
CA GLY A 143 0.16 -3.38 9.37
C GLY A 143 0.05 -2.75 10.76
N ALA A 144 -1.14 -2.31 11.16
CA ALA A 144 -1.37 -1.73 12.49
C ALA A 144 -1.26 -2.78 13.62
N SER A 145 -1.70 -4.02 13.38
CA SER A 145 -1.54 -5.13 14.34
C SER A 145 -0.07 -5.45 14.62
N LEU A 146 0.76 -5.47 13.58
CA LEU A 146 2.19 -5.71 13.71
C LEU A 146 2.88 -4.55 14.43
N ALA A 147 2.50 -3.30 14.12
CA ALA A 147 3.01 -2.12 14.83
C ALA A 147 2.68 -2.16 16.33
N ALA A 148 1.44 -2.49 16.68
CA ALA A 148 1.03 -2.65 18.07
C ALA A 148 1.78 -3.80 18.77
N LYS A 149 1.91 -4.95 18.11
CA LYS A 149 2.59 -6.11 18.67
C LYS A 149 4.08 -5.84 18.90
N ALA A 150 4.75 -5.17 17.97
CA ALA A 150 6.15 -4.77 18.10
C ALA A 150 6.38 -3.75 19.24
N ALA A 151 5.37 -2.97 19.59
CA ALA A 151 5.42 -2.09 20.74
C ALA A 151 5.34 -2.86 22.08
N GLY A 152 4.79 -4.07 22.07
CA GLY A 152 4.64 -4.95 23.24
C GLY A 152 3.17 -5.23 23.62
N ALA A 153 2.20 -4.78 22.82
CA ALA A 153 0.79 -5.00 23.14
C ALA A 153 0.36 -6.46 22.95
N ASP A 154 -0.70 -6.83 23.66
CA ASP A 154 -1.52 -8.00 23.35
C ASP A 154 -2.55 -7.61 22.28
N VAL A 155 -2.55 -8.30 21.14
CA VAL A 155 -3.24 -7.84 19.92
C VAL A 155 -4.29 -8.85 19.50
N ILE A 156 -5.52 -8.39 19.37
CA ILE A 156 -6.62 -9.08 18.71
C ILE A 156 -6.75 -8.50 17.30
N HIS A 157 -6.49 -9.34 16.30
CA HIS A 157 -6.59 -9.00 14.88
C HIS A 157 -7.87 -9.63 14.34
N LEU A 158 -8.79 -8.81 13.83
CA LEU A 158 -10.04 -9.28 13.23
C LEU A 158 -10.16 -8.77 11.79
N ASP A 159 -10.28 -9.72 10.86
CA ASP A 159 -10.56 -9.51 9.45
C ASP A 159 -11.49 -10.64 8.97
N SER A 160 -12.29 -10.39 7.91
CA SER A 160 -13.34 -11.30 7.42
C SER A 160 -13.02 -11.90 6.06
#